data_AF-A0A0W0RES0-F1
#
_entry.id   AF-A0A0W0RES0-F1
#
_cell.length_a   1.000
_cell.length_b   1.000
_cell.length_c   1.000
_cell.angle_alpha   90.00
_cell.angle_beta   90.00
_cell.angle_gamma   90.00
#
_symmetry.space_group_name_H-M   'P 1'
#
loop_
_entity.id
_entity.type
_entity.pdbx_description
1 polymer ?
#
loop_
_entity_poly.entity_id
_entity_poly.type
_entity_poly.pdbx_seq_one_letter_code
_entity_poly.pdbx_strand_id
1 'polypeptide(L)'
;MYLFNSFWLIHLHLPQAPYHYIRFEKESRYYELRVSQDLLGDWTLSLSNGRINSKLGTTRVQAFSYFDDALAAFYQAIKLRLQRKYHATQYLIDHCLFSLVFSLMMTKYGKPKKPPKTNKKTITENSKTKQSEQLIGDSLQASFFS
;
A
#
# COMPACT_ATOMS: atom_id res chain seq x y z
N MET A 1 -15.40 -16.61 -2.56
CA MET A 1 -15.90 -15.98 -3.80
C MET A 1 -14.70 -15.75 -4.73
N TYR A 2 -14.45 -16.68 -5.66
CA TYR A 2 -13.32 -16.71 -6.58
C TYR A 2 -13.62 -15.88 -7.84
N LEU A 3 -13.48 -14.55 -7.79
CA LEU A 3 -13.84 -13.65 -8.91
C LEU A 3 -12.66 -13.25 -9.83
N PHE A 4 -11.52 -13.93 -9.76
CA PHE A 4 -10.38 -13.65 -10.65
C PHE A 4 -9.69 -14.95 -11.05
N ASN A 5 -10.42 -15.85 -11.70
CA ASN A 5 -9.74 -16.93 -12.41
C ASN A 5 -9.34 -16.36 -13.78
N SER A 6 -8.08 -15.89 -13.90
CA SER A 6 -7.50 -15.31 -15.13
C SER A 6 -7.41 -16.30 -16.29
N PHE A 7 -8.01 -17.49 -16.16
CA PHE A 7 -7.92 -18.60 -17.09
C PHE A 7 -8.27 -18.25 -18.55
N TRP A 8 -9.23 -17.32 -18.76
CA TRP A 8 -9.66 -16.93 -20.11
C TRP A 8 -8.73 -15.94 -20.82
N LEU A 9 -7.82 -15.25 -20.11
CA LEU A 9 -6.85 -14.33 -20.74
C LEU A 9 -5.59 -15.06 -21.24
N ILE A 10 -5.35 -16.29 -20.74
CA ILE A 10 -4.18 -17.12 -21.03
C ILE A 10 -4.08 -17.50 -22.52
N HIS A 11 -5.22 -17.56 -23.22
CA HIS A 11 -5.28 -18.02 -24.62
C HIS A 11 -5.31 -16.86 -25.62
N LEU A 12 -5.15 -15.61 -25.16
CA LEU A 12 -5.03 -14.50 -26.09
C LEU A 12 -3.65 -14.54 -26.73
N HIS A 13 -3.58 -15.03 -27.96
CA HIS A 13 -2.35 -15.02 -28.74
C HIS A 13 -2.09 -13.58 -29.21
N LEU A 14 -1.39 -12.78 -28.40
CA LEU A 14 -0.97 -11.45 -28.81
C LEU A 14 0.20 -11.55 -29.80
N PRO A 15 0.14 -10.88 -30.96
CA PRO A 15 1.17 -10.98 -32.00
C PRO A 15 2.50 -10.32 -31.61
N GLN A 16 2.50 -9.50 -30.55
CA GLN A 16 3.67 -8.79 -30.05
C GLN A 16 3.71 -8.92 -28.52
N ALA A 17 4.91 -9.08 -27.97
CA ALA A 17 5.15 -9.19 -26.53
C ALA A 17 4.54 -7.97 -25.82
N PRO A 18 3.43 -8.13 -25.06
CA PRO A 18 2.73 -6.97 -24.50
C PRO A 18 3.57 -6.27 -23.43
N TYR A 19 3.77 -4.97 -23.61
CA TYR A 19 4.44 -4.11 -22.67
C TYR A 19 3.43 -3.50 -21.69
N HIS A 20 3.74 -3.61 -20.39
CA HIS A 20 2.93 -2.98 -19.36
C HIS A 20 3.81 -2.11 -18.48
N TYR A 21 3.39 -0.88 -18.24
CA TYR A 21 4.08 0.08 -17.40
C TYR A 21 3.10 0.85 -16.56
N ILE A 22 3.49 1.11 -15.31
CA ILE A 22 2.76 2.03 -14.45
C ILE A 22 3.71 2.70 -13.48
N ARG A 23 3.47 4.00 -13.27
CA ARG A 23 4.11 4.81 -12.25
C ARG A 23 3.10 5.24 -11.21
N PHE A 24 3.53 5.11 -9.98
CA PHE A 24 2.83 5.48 -8.78
C PHE A 24 3.61 6.55 -8.03
N GLU A 25 2.91 7.54 -7.49
CA GLU A 25 3.51 8.57 -6.66
C GLU A 25 2.74 8.75 -5.36
N LYS A 26 3.48 9.10 -4.31
CA LYS A 26 2.95 9.49 -3.01
C LYS A 26 3.96 10.38 -2.32
N GLU A 27 3.52 11.58 -1.93
CA GLU A 27 4.36 12.58 -1.26
C GLU A 27 5.66 12.82 -2.07
N SER A 28 6.82 12.45 -1.53
CA SER A 28 8.13 12.62 -2.18
C SER A 28 8.66 11.32 -2.79
N ARG A 29 7.85 10.27 -2.93
CA ARG A 29 8.30 8.93 -3.38
C ARG A 29 7.59 8.51 -4.67
N TYR A 30 8.34 7.85 -5.54
CA TYR A 30 7.80 7.17 -6.71
C TYR A 30 8.04 5.67 -6.65
N TYR A 31 7.15 4.93 -7.31
CA TYR A 31 7.29 3.52 -7.62
C TYR A 31 6.90 3.29 -9.07
N GLU A 32 7.75 2.60 -9.81
CA GLU A 32 7.48 2.18 -11.18
C GLU A 32 7.47 0.66 -11.24
N LEU A 33 6.53 0.14 -12.01
CA LEU A 33 6.41 -1.28 -12.33
C LEU A 33 6.42 -1.39 -13.85
N ARG A 34 7.16 -2.37 -14.36
CA ARG A 34 7.23 -2.66 -15.79
C ARG A 34 7.26 -4.16 -16.02
N VAL A 35 6.39 -4.66 -16.90
CA VAL A 35 6.48 -6.01 -17.46
C VAL A 35 6.98 -5.90 -18.89
N SER A 36 8.02 -6.65 -19.21
CA SER A 36 8.63 -6.72 -20.54
C SER A 36 9.29 -8.06 -20.77
N GLN A 37 9.34 -8.53 -22.01
CA GLN A 37 10.14 -9.68 -22.38
C GLN A 37 11.61 -9.26 -22.52
N ASP A 38 12.53 -10.10 -22.05
CA ASP A 38 13.97 -9.88 -22.23
C ASP A 38 14.47 -10.43 -23.59
N LEU A 39 15.78 -10.35 -23.82
CA LEU A 39 16.40 -10.80 -25.07
C LEU A 39 16.44 -12.34 -25.21
N LEU A 40 16.30 -13.07 -24.11
CA LEU A 40 16.30 -14.53 -24.09
C LEU A 40 14.89 -15.11 -24.22
N GLY A 41 13.87 -14.24 -24.22
CA GLY A 41 12.46 -14.63 -24.33
C GLY A 41 11.77 -14.82 -22.98
N ASP A 42 12.46 -14.62 -21.86
CA ASP A 42 11.87 -14.67 -20.53
C ASP A 42 11.12 -13.38 -20.23
N TRP A 43 10.12 -13.47 -19.37
CA TRP A 43 9.36 -12.32 -18.92
C TRP A 43 9.97 -11.71 -17.67
N THR A 44 10.09 -10.39 -17.64
CA THR A 44 10.67 -9.66 -16.52
C THR A 44 9.67 -8.69 -15.91
N LEU A 45 9.59 -8.68 -14.58
CA LEU A 45 8.96 -7.61 -13.81
C LEU A 45 10.05 -6.74 -13.19
N SER A 46 10.18 -5.52 -13.69
CA SER A 46 11.06 -4.51 -13.10
C SER A 46 10.29 -3.64 -12.12
N LEU A 47 10.81 -3.50 -10.90
CA LEU A 47 10.29 -2.62 -9.86
C LEU A 47 11.35 -1.58 -9.53
N SER A 48 11.10 -0.33 -9.90
CA SER A 48 11.97 0.80 -9.57
C SER A 48 11.29 1.67 -8.50
N ASN A 49 12.05 2.20 -7.56
CA ASN A 49 11.53 3.14 -6.57
C ASN A 49 12.59 4.12 -6.11
N GLY A 50 12.15 5.27 -5.63
CA GLY A 50 13.07 6.30 -5.16
C GLY A 50 12.36 7.53 -4.63
N ARG A 51 13.15 8.54 -4.30
CA ARG A 51 12.63 9.88 -4.03
C ARG A 51 12.43 10.60 -5.37
N ILE A 52 11.34 11.34 -5.51
CA ILE A 52 11.08 12.17 -6.69
C ILE A 52 12.21 13.20 -6.81
N ASN A 53 12.69 13.43 -8.04
CA ASN A 53 13.82 14.33 -8.35
C ASN A 53 15.16 13.99 -7.67
N SER A 54 15.34 12.73 -7.25
CA SER A 54 16.62 12.24 -6.71
C SER A 54 17.40 11.47 -7.78
N LYS A 55 18.74 11.60 -7.76
CA LYS A 55 19.65 10.76 -8.56
C LYS A 55 19.75 9.32 -8.02
N LEU A 56 19.40 9.10 -6.76
CA LEU A 56 19.37 7.78 -6.13
C LEU A 56 17.98 7.16 -6.16
N GLY A 57 17.92 5.92 -6.66
CA GLY A 57 16.79 5.01 -6.62
C GLY A 57 17.27 3.56 -6.51
N THR A 58 16.34 2.63 -6.40
CA THR A 58 16.63 1.19 -6.39
C THR A 58 15.72 0.49 -7.39
N THR A 59 16.32 -0.34 -8.23
CA THR A 59 15.61 -1.19 -9.16
C THR A 59 15.85 -2.65 -8.77
N ARG A 60 14.77 -3.44 -8.79
CA ARG A 60 14.81 -4.89 -8.66
C ARG A 60 14.13 -5.49 -9.87
N VAL A 61 14.68 -6.56 -10.39
CA VAL A 61 14.13 -7.28 -11.53
C VAL A 61 13.86 -8.71 -11.08
N GLN A 62 12.69 -9.22 -11.44
CA GLN A 62 12.30 -10.61 -11.25
C GLN A 62 12.00 -11.22 -12.61
N ALA A 63 12.62 -12.36 -12.92
CA ALA A 63 12.39 -13.12 -14.15
C ALA A 63 11.32 -14.19 -13.94
N PHE A 64 10.61 -14.50 -15.02
CA PHE A 64 9.51 -15.46 -15.10
C PHE A 64 9.56 -16.15 -16.47
N SER A 65 9.31 -17.45 -16.50
CA SER A 65 9.25 -18.20 -17.76
C SER A 65 7.98 -17.92 -18.57
N TYR A 66 6.91 -17.45 -17.91
CA TYR A 66 5.61 -17.23 -18.53
C TYR A 66 5.09 -15.81 -18.28
N PHE A 67 4.43 -15.25 -19.31
CA PHE A 67 3.84 -13.91 -19.24
C PHE A 67 2.81 -13.81 -18.11
N ASP A 68 1.98 -14.83 -17.94
CA ASP A 68 0.89 -14.83 -16.96
C ASP A 68 1.40 -14.70 -15.52
N ASP A 69 2.53 -15.34 -15.20
CA ASP A 69 3.15 -15.23 -13.88
C ASP A 69 3.68 -13.82 -13.63
N ALA A 70 4.34 -13.23 -14.63
CA ALA A 70 4.82 -11.86 -14.56
C ALA A 70 3.66 -10.86 -14.42
N LEU A 71 2.58 -11.07 -15.18
CA LEU A 71 1.37 -10.24 -15.14
C LEU A 71 0.63 -10.38 -13.81
N ALA A 72 0.54 -11.58 -13.25
CA ALA A 72 -0.04 -11.81 -11.92
C ALA A 72 0.77 -11.07 -10.84
N ALA A 73 2.11 -11.19 -10.86
CA ALA A 73 2.99 -10.46 -9.96
C ALA A 73 2.86 -8.94 -10.11
N PHE A 74 2.72 -8.44 -11.35
CA PHE A 74 2.47 -7.04 -11.65
C PHE A 74 1.18 -6.52 -11.02
N TYR A 75 0.06 -7.22 -11.21
CA TYR A 75 -1.22 -6.83 -10.60
C TYR A 75 -1.22 -6.91 -9.07
N GLN A 76 -0.48 -7.88 -8.49
CA GLN A 76 -0.27 -7.93 -7.04
C GLN A 76 0.49 -6.70 -6.53
N ALA A 77 1.55 -6.28 -7.23
CA ALA A 77 2.31 -5.08 -6.90
C ALA A 77 1.46 -3.81 -7.03
N ILE A 78 0.65 -3.68 -8.09
CA ILE A 78 -0.32 -2.58 -8.26
C ILE A 78 -1.28 -2.52 -7.07
N LYS A 79 -1.91 -3.65 -6.74
CA LYS A 79 -2.85 -3.74 -5.62
C LYS A 79 -2.20 -3.28 -4.32
N LEU A 80 -0.97 -3.73 -4.04
CA LEU A 80 -0.23 -3.33 -2.86
C LEU A 80 0.03 -1.81 -2.82
N ARG A 81 0.35 -1.18 -3.96
CA ARG A 81 0.59 0.27 -4.03
C ARG A 81 -0.71 1.06 -3.84
N LEU A 82 -1.81 0.63 -4.45
CA LEU A 82 -3.14 1.22 -4.24
C LEU A 82 -3.57 1.13 -2.77
N GLN A 83 -3.40 -0.04 -2.14
CA GLN A 83 -3.71 -0.22 -0.71
C GLN A 83 -2.86 0.68 0.21
N ARG A 84 -1.63 1.03 -0.21
CA ARG A 84 -0.74 1.96 0.50
C ARG A 84 -1.00 3.44 0.16
N LYS A 85 -2.07 3.73 -0.58
CA LYS A 85 -2.52 5.07 -1.00
C LYS A 85 -1.51 5.77 -1.91
N TYR A 86 -0.83 5.01 -2.76
CA TYR A 86 -0.14 5.61 -3.90
C TYR A 86 -1.14 5.88 -5.02
N HIS A 87 -0.94 6.98 -5.74
CA HIS A 87 -1.76 7.35 -6.88
C HIS A 87 -1.03 7.00 -8.16
N ALA A 88 -1.72 6.35 -9.11
CA ALA A 88 -1.14 6.12 -10.43
C ALA A 88 -1.07 7.45 -11.18
N THR A 89 0.11 7.84 -11.65
CA THR A 89 0.34 9.10 -12.36
C THR A 89 0.57 8.90 -13.85
N GLN A 90 1.13 7.75 -14.23
CA GLN A 90 1.38 7.38 -15.63
C GLN A 90 1.14 5.89 -15.78
N TYR A 91 0.58 5.46 -16.90
CA TYR A 91 0.50 4.05 -17.23
C TYR A 91 0.45 3.87 -18.75
N LEU A 92 1.03 2.77 -19.20
CA LEU A 92 0.92 2.27 -20.56
C LEU A 92 0.54 0.80 -20.44
N ILE A 93 -0.61 0.44 -20.99
CA ILE A 93 -1.11 -0.92 -20.97
C ILE A 93 -1.48 -1.24 -22.41
N ASP A 94 -0.72 -2.15 -22.98
CA ASP A 94 -1.03 -2.67 -24.30
C ASP A 94 -2.33 -3.48 -24.21
N HIS A 95 -3.14 -3.44 -25.27
CA HIS A 95 -4.37 -4.20 -25.43
C HIS A 95 -5.58 -3.77 -24.56
N CYS A 96 -6.78 -3.74 -25.18
CA CYS A 96 -8.01 -3.23 -24.56
C CYS A 96 -8.46 -4.07 -23.34
N LEU A 97 -8.28 -5.39 -23.40
CA LEU A 97 -8.67 -6.30 -22.31
C LEU A 97 -7.87 -6.04 -21.03
N PHE A 98 -6.55 -5.86 -21.13
CA PHE A 98 -5.71 -5.55 -19.98
C PHE A 98 -6.03 -4.17 -19.40
N SER A 99 -6.36 -3.20 -20.27
CA SER A 99 -6.83 -1.87 -19.86
C SER A 99 -8.16 -1.93 -19.08
N LEU A 100 -9.10 -2.77 -19.51
CA LEU A 100 -10.37 -2.98 -18.80
C LEU A 100 -10.15 -3.63 -17.43
N VAL A 101 -9.34 -4.69 -17.35
CA VAL A 101 -8.98 -5.35 -16.09
C VAL A 101 -8.30 -4.37 -15.13
N PHE A 102 -7.35 -3.57 -15.65
CA PHE A 102 -6.68 -2.54 -14.88
C PHE A 102 -7.67 -1.49 -14.35
N SER A 103 -8.61 -1.01 -15.19
CA SER A 103 -9.63 -0.06 -14.77
C SER A 103 -10.50 -0.59 -13.63
N LEU A 104 -10.90 -1.86 -13.69
CA LEU A 104 -11.62 -2.53 -12.59
C LEU A 104 -10.78 -2.64 -11.32
N MET A 105 -9.48 -2.91 -11.45
CA MET A 105 -8.55 -2.95 -10.31
C MET A 105 -8.43 -1.57 -9.63
N MET A 106 -8.26 -0.51 -10.43
CA MET A 106 -8.12 0.86 -9.93
C MET A 106 -9.36 1.32 -9.15
N THR A 107 -10.57 1.00 -9.63
CA THR A 107 -11.82 1.36 -8.96
C THR A 107 -12.07 0.58 -7.67
N LYS A 108 -11.62 -0.67 -7.59
CA LYS A 108 -11.80 -1.54 -6.42
C LYS A 108 -10.81 -1.21 -5.28
N TYR A 109 -9.54 -1.01 -5.62
CA TYR A 109 -8.46 -0.86 -4.62
C TYR A 109 -8.02 0.59 -4.41
N GLY A 110 -8.38 1.52 -5.30
CA GLY A 110 -8.10 2.95 -5.14
C GLY A 110 -9.00 3.66 -4.12
N LYS A 111 -10.07 3.01 -3.63
CA LYS A 111 -10.94 3.60 -2.60
C LYS A 111 -10.27 3.51 -1.22
N PRO A 112 -10.20 4.61 -0.45
CA PRO A 112 -9.64 4.57 0.88
C PRO A 112 -10.46 3.63 1.77
N LYS A 113 -9.80 2.64 2.37
CA LYS A 113 -10.42 1.81 3.41
C LYS A 113 -10.79 2.77 4.56
N LYS A 114 -12.09 2.91 4.86
CA LYS A 114 -12.56 3.71 6.00
C LYS A 114 -11.80 3.23 7.25
N PRO A 115 -11.27 4.12 8.09
CA PRO A 115 -10.64 3.69 9.33
C PRO A 115 -11.65 2.86 10.13
N PRO A 116 -11.23 1.77 10.79
CA PRO A 116 -12.11 1.08 11.72
C PRO A 116 -12.61 2.11 12.72
N LYS A 117 -13.94 2.18 12.93
CA LYS A 117 -14.53 3.01 13.97
C LYS A 117 -13.98 2.53 15.32
N THR A 118 -12.95 3.18 15.82
CA THR A 118 -12.52 3.01 17.21
C THR A 118 -13.68 3.52 18.06
N ASN A 119 -14.42 2.60 18.69
CA ASN A 119 -15.34 2.96 19.75
C ASN A 119 -14.52 3.66 20.84
N LYS A 120 -14.60 5.00 20.91
CA LYS A 120 -14.19 5.74 22.09
C LYS A 120 -15.10 5.27 23.23
N LYS A 121 -14.63 4.29 24.01
CA LYS A 121 -15.16 4.08 25.36
C LYS A 121 -14.79 5.33 26.15
N THR A 122 -15.77 6.19 26.36
CA THR A 122 -15.73 7.25 27.37
C THR A 122 -15.47 6.57 28.71
N ILE A 123 -14.26 6.70 29.24
CA ILE A 123 -13.99 6.40 30.64
C ILE A 123 -14.49 7.61 31.39
N THR A 124 -15.66 7.45 32.01
CA THR A 124 -16.24 8.38 32.97
C THR A 124 -15.37 8.34 34.22
N GLU A 125 -14.53 9.36 34.42
CA GLU A 125 -13.93 9.66 35.72
C GLU A 125 -15.05 10.06 36.69
N ASN A 126 -15.43 9.13 37.55
CA ASN A 126 -16.27 9.42 38.72
C ASN A 126 -15.71 8.60 39.89
N SER A 127 -14.85 9.23 40.68
CA SER A 127 -14.52 8.75 42.02
C SER A 127 -14.48 9.94 42.98
N LYS A 128 -15.66 10.33 43.44
CA LYS A 128 -15.84 11.11 44.67
C LYS A 128 -15.56 10.21 45.87
N THR A 129 -14.60 10.62 46.68
CA THR A 129 -14.74 10.87 48.12
C THR A 129 -15.50 9.83 48.95
N LYS A 130 -14.78 9.11 49.82
CA LYS A 130 -15.15 8.86 51.22
C LYS A 130 -14.07 8.03 51.94
N GLN A 131 -13.56 8.58 53.05
CA GLN A 131 -13.00 7.94 54.27
C GLN A 131 -11.61 8.48 54.68
N SER A 132 -11.62 9.54 55.50
CA SER A 132 -10.96 9.56 56.81
C SER A 132 -11.17 10.95 57.44
N GLU A 133 -12.24 11.10 58.22
CA GLU A 133 -12.30 12.12 59.26
C GLU A 133 -11.47 11.65 60.46
N GLN A 134 -10.84 12.64 61.10
CA GLN A 134 -10.35 12.66 62.48
C GLN A 134 -9.15 11.76 62.80
N LEU A 135 -8.02 12.41 63.10
CA LEU A 135 -7.57 12.60 64.48
C LEU A 135 -6.61 13.81 64.50
N ILE A 136 -7.03 14.87 65.23
CA ILE A 136 -6.25 15.63 66.22
C ILE A 136 -4.95 16.27 65.67
N GLY A 137 -4.85 17.60 65.55
CA GLY A 137 -4.98 18.54 66.66
C GLY A 137 -3.58 18.83 67.22
N ASP A 138 -3.13 20.06 67.04
CA ASP A 138 -2.08 20.74 67.80
C ASP A 138 -0.73 20.02 67.99
N SER A 139 0.30 20.46 67.26
CA SER A 139 1.53 20.93 67.91
C SER A 139 2.56 21.46 66.91
N LEU A 140 2.90 22.75 67.11
CA LEU A 140 4.25 23.29 67.14
C LEU A 140 5.04 23.27 65.81
N GLN A 141 5.22 24.42 65.16
CA GLN A 141 6.39 25.28 65.42
C GLN A 141 7.71 24.50 65.57
N ALA A 142 8.45 24.42 64.48
CA ALA A 142 9.90 24.68 64.45
C ALA A 142 10.23 25.07 63.00
N SER A 143 10.36 26.36 62.66
CA SER A 143 11.58 27.16 62.81
C SER A 143 12.79 26.47 62.16
N PHE A 144 13.23 26.98 61.01
CA PHE A 144 14.43 27.83 60.91
C PHE A 144 15.75 27.02 60.94
N PHE A 145 16.56 27.20 59.89
CA PHE A 145 18.01 26.95 59.79
C PHE A 145 18.52 25.52 60.02
N SER A 146 19.04 24.89 58.96
CA SER A 146 20.47 24.92 58.59
C SER A 146 20.68 24.21 57.26
#